data_AF-A0A9P8RSQ5-F1
#
_entry.id   AF-A0A9P8RSQ5-F1
#
_cell.length_a   1.000
_cell.length_b   1.000
_cell.length_c   1.000
_cell.angle_alpha   90.00
_cell.angle_beta   90.00
_cell.angle_gamma   90.00
#
_symmetry.space_group_name_H-M   'P 1'
#
loop_
_entity.id
_entity.type
_entity.pdbx_description
1 polymer ?
#
loop_
_entity_poly.entity_id
_entity_poly.type
_entity_poly.pdbx_seq_one_letter_code
_entity_poly.pdbx_strand_id
1 'polypeptide(L)'
;MGLPRTTVQSVLRSRVEAPKKQTGRKPVITRRIRERLIARATLDADHRRMIYKEIAQLEGVEAGRKALVAAFKMEFYGRRVATLKPLLTEVQKQ
;
A
#
# COMPACT_ATOMS: atom_id res chain seq x y z
N MET A 1 4.89 15.82 43.35
CA MET A 1 5.33 15.12 42.13
C MET A 1 5.18 13.62 42.33
N GLY A 2 4.05 13.02 41.92
CA GLY A 2 3.72 11.60 42.17
C GLY A 2 4.26 10.63 41.10
N LEU A 3 5.46 10.87 40.57
CA LEU A 3 6.04 10.05 39.52
C LEU A 3 6.86 8.90 40.13
N PRO A 4 6.75 7.66 39.60
CA PRO A 4 7.59 6.55 40.02
C PRO A 4 9.08 6.84 39.81
N ARG A 5 9.92 6.45 40.77
CA ARG A 5 11.39 6.60 40.69
C ARG A 5 11.99 5.96 39.43
N THR A 6 11.40 4.85 38.98
CA THR A 6 11.78 4.14 37.75
C THR A 6 11.62 4.99 36.50
N THR A 7 10.54 5.77 36.41
CA THR A 7 10.28 6.69 35.30
C THR A 7 11.35 7.79 35.27
N VAL A 8 11.69 8.37 36.42
CA VAL A 8 12.72 9.40 36.53
C VAL A 8 14.09 8.86 36.09
N GLN A 9 14.49 7.69 36.58
CA GLN A 9 15.74 7.05 36.17
C GLN A 9 15.76 6.69 34.68
N SER A 10 14.65 6.20 34.12
CA SER A 10 14.55 5.86 32.70
C SER A 10 14.73 7.08 31.81
N VAL A 11 14.11 8.21 32.16
CA VAL A 11 14.24 9.47 31.40
C VAL A 11 15.69 9.98 31.45
N LEU A 12 16.28 10.05 32.66
CA LEU A 12 17.67 10.50 32.83
C LEU A 12 18.69 9.62 32.07
N ARG A 13 18.48 8.30 32.04
CA ARG A 13 19.36 7.35 31.36
C ARG A 13 19.19 7.36 29.84
N SER A 14 17.96 7.52 29.35
CA SER A 14 17.67 7.45 27.91
C SER A 14 18.10 8.70 27.13
N ARG A 15 18.19 9.87 27.79
CA ARG A 15 18.48 11.18 27.16
C ARG A 15 17.58 11.50 25.95
N VAL A 16 16.41 10.87 25.86
CA VAL A 16 15.46 11.09 24.78
C VAL A 16 14.59 12.28 25.15
N GLU A 17 14.69 13.38 24.38
CA GLU A 17 13.89 14.60 24.62
C GLU A 17 12.38 14.38 24.39
N ALA A 18 12.00 13.50 23.46
CA ALA A 18 10.61 13.21 23.16
C ALA A 18 10.37 11.69 22.93
N PRO A 19 9.38 11.08 23.60
CA PRO A 19 9.05 9.67 23.38
C PRO A 19 8.60 9.45 21.93
N LYS A 20 9.15 8.41 21.28
CA LYS A 20 8.71 8.02 19.94
C LYS A 20 7.25 7.59 20.01
N LYS A 21 6.42 8.13 19.11
CA LYS A 21 5.01 7.74 18.99
C LYS A 21 4.92 6.23 18.74
N GLN A 22 4.06 5.57 19.51
CA GLN A 22 3.81 4.14 19.29
C GLN A 22 3.31 3.93 17.87
N THR A 23 4.02 3.09 17.12
CA THR A 23 3.61 2.71 15.78
C THR A 23 2.57 1.59 15.90
N GLY A 24 1.49 1.69 15.13
CA GLY A 24 0.46 0.66 15.08
C GLY A 24 0.98 -0.66 14.49
N ARG A 25 0.08 -1.64 14.37
CA ARG A 25 0.37 -2.95 13.78
C ARG A 25 0.96 -2.79 12.36
N LYS A 26 1.98 -3.60 12.06
CA LYS A 26 2.56 -3.65 10.71
C LYS A 26 1.50 -4.09 9.68
N PRO A 27 1.46 -3.46 8.49
CA PRO A 27 0.50 -3.84 7.46
C PRO A 27 0.81 -5.24 6.92
N VAL A 28 -0.25 -6.02 6.67
CA VAL A 28 -0.16 -7.36 6.05
C VAL A 28 0.39 -7.25 4.63
N ILE A 29 -0.07 -6.24 3.87
CA ILE A 29 0.42 -5.97 2.52
C ILE A 29 1.67 -5.08 2.63
N THR A 30 2.83 -5.73 2.57
CA THR A 30 4.13 -5.05 2.56
C THR A 30 4.39 -4.39 1.19
N ARG A 31 5.39 -3.51 1.14
CA ARG A 31 5.78 -2.83 -0.11
C ARG A 31 6.09 -3.81 -1.25
N ARG A 32 6.86 -4.86 -0.98
CA ARG A 32 7.22 -5.88 -1.98
C ARG A 32 5.98 -6.57 -2.57
N ILE A 33 4.99 -6.83 -1.72
CA ILE A 33 3.72 -7.44 -2.16
C ILE A 33 2.96 -6.47 -3.06
N ARG A 34 2.91 -5.17 -2.72
CA ARG A 34 2.27 -4.17 -3.58
C ARG A 34 2.93 -4.09 -4.96
N GLU A 35 4.25 -4.03 -5.00
CA GLU A 35 5.00 -3.99 -6.26
C GLU A 35 4.73 -5.22 -7.14
N ARG A 36 4.67 -6.43 -6.54
CA ARG A 36 4.28 -7.67 -7.24
C ARG A 36 2.86 -7.63 -7.78
N LEU A 37 1.89 -7.21 -6.96
CA LEU A 37 0.49 -7.09 -7.38
C LEU A 37 0.33 -6.14 -8.57
N ILE A 38 1.06 -5.02 -8.56
CA ILE A 38 1.04 -4.06 -9.67
C ILE A 38 1.69 -4.66 -10.90
N ALA A 39 2.87 -5.27 -10.78
CA ALA A 39 3.56 -5.90 -11.90
C ALA A 39 2.66 -6.93 -12.59
N ARG A 40 1.96 -7.76 -11.80
CA ARG A 40 0.99 -8.74 -12.30
C ARG A 40 -0.22 -8.08 -12.96
N ALA A 41 -0.79 -7.04 -12.36
CA ALA A 41 -1.93 -6.31 -12.91
C ALA A 41 -1.60 -5.57 -14.22
N THR A 42 -0.36 -5.10 -14.38
CA THR A 42 0.09 -4.38 -15.57
C THR A 42 0.63 -5.27 -16.69
N LEU A 43 0.66 -6.59 -16.50
CA LEU A 43 1.30 -7.53 -17.41
C LEU A 43 0.62 -7.56 -18.78
N ASP A 44 -0.71 -7.71 -18.81
CA ASP A 44 -1.51 -7.75 -20.05
C ASP A 44 -2.80 -6.92 -19.97
N ALA A 45 -3.46 -6.73 -21.11
CA ALA A 45 -4.76 -6.08 -21.16
C ALA A 45 -5.82 -6.81 -20.33
N ASP A 46 -5.78 -8.15 -20.28
CA ASP A 46 -6.74 -8.96 -19.52
C ASP A 46 -6.52 -8.83 -18.02
N HIS A 47 -5.26 -8.87 -17.58
CA HIS A 47 -4.88 -8.63 -16.18
C HIS A 47 -5.29 -7.23 -15.69
N ARG A 48 -5.31 -6.22 -16.59
CA ARG A 48 -5.79 -4.87 -16.24
C ARG A 48 -7.30 -4.80 -16.00
N ARG A 49 -8.07 -5.68 -16.63
CA ARG A 49 -9.54 -5.76 -16.50
C ARG A 49 -9.98 -6.71 -15.37
N MET A 50 -9.07 -7.55 -14.88
CA MET A 50 -9.30 -8.53 -13.83
C MET A 50 -9.60 -7.86 -12.47
N ILE A 51 -10.37 -8.56 -11.62
CA ILE A 51 -10.74 -8.04 -10.30
C ILE A 51 -9.52 -8.10 -9.38
N TYR A 52 -9.31 -7.08 -8.55
CA TYR A 52 -8.16 -7.04 -7.62
C TYR A 52 -8.01 -8.28 -6.73
N LYS A 53 -9.12 -8.93 -6.38
CA LYS A 53 -9.13 -10.16 -5.58
C LYS A 53 -8.53 -11.34 -6.35
N GLU A 54 -8.83 -11.47 -7.64
CA GLU A 54 -8.31 -12.55 -8.49
C GLU A 54 -6.80 -12.35 -8.70
N ILE A 55 -6.36 -11.11 -8.95
CA ILE A 55 -4.93 -10.77 -9.05
C ILE A 55 -4.20 -11.12 -7.75
N ALA A 56 -4.81 -10.83 -6.60
CA ALA A 56 -4.23 -11.17 -5.30
C ALA A 56 -4.16 -12.69 -5.07
N GLN A 57 -5.18 -13.43 -5.48
CA GLN A 57 -5.18 -14.89 -5.41
C GLN A 57 -4.09 -15.53 -6.27
N LEU A 58 -3.84 -14.99 -7.47
CA LEU A 58 -2.75 -15.45 -8.34
C LEU A 58 -1.37 -15.28 -7.71
N GLU A 59 -1.18 -14.24 -6.88
CA GLU A 59 0.06 -14.00 -6.14
C GLU A 59 0.09 -14.67 -4.75
N GLY A 60 -0.95 -15.41 -4.38
CA GLY A 60 -1.06 -16.08 -3.07
C GLY A 60 -1.29 -15.12 -1.90
N VAL A 61 -1.85 -13.93 -2.16
CA VAL A 61 -2.09 -12.90 -1.15
C VAL A 61 -3.55 -12.95 -0.71
N GLU A 62 -3.78 -13.38 0.53
CA GLU A 62 -5.11 -13.34 1.13
C GLU A 62 -5.33 -11.99 1.83
N ALA A 63 -6.05 -11.09 1.17
CA ALA A 63 -6.39 -9.78 1.71
C ALA A 63 -7.81 -9.36 1.35
N GLY A 64 -8.46 -8.62 2.25
CA GLY A 64 -9.79 -8.07 2.01
C GLY A 64 -9.79 -7.02 0.89
N ARG A 65 -10.94 -6.87 0.21
CA ARG A 65 -11.13 -5.92 -0.90
C ARG A 65 -10.64 -4.51 -0.58
N LYS A 66 -10.97 -3.98 0.60
CA LYS A 66 -10.56 -2.63 1.02
C LYS A 66 -9.04 -2.49 1.12
N ALA A 67 -8.35 -3.50 1.63
CA ALA A 67 -6.89 -3.50 1.75
C ALA A 67 -6.22 -3.55 0.37
N LEU A 68 -6.75 -4.36 -0.55
CA LEU A 68 -6.28 -4.41 -1.93
C LEU A 68 -6.47 -3.07 -2.65
N VAL A 69 -7.66 -2.46 -2.56
CA VAL A 69 -7.91 -1.14 -3.16
C VAL A 69 -6.93 -0.08 -2.61
N ALA A 70 -6.68 -0.09 -1.30
CA ALA A 70 -5.70 0.82 -0.70
C ALA A 70 -4.28 0.55 -1.23
N ALA A 71 -3.87 -0.71 -1.37
CA ALA A 71 -2.59 -1.09 -1.92
C ALA A 71 -2.40 -0.60 -3.37
N PHE A 72 -3.39 -0.82 -4.24
CA PHE A 72 -3.37 -0.34 -5.62
C PHE A 72 -3.37 1.19 -5.72
N LYS A 73 -4.08 1.86 -4.80
CA LYS A 73 -4.09 3.34 -4.71
C LYS A 73 -2.73 3.89 -4.30
N MET A 74 -2.04 3.25 -3.34
CA MET A 74 -0.71 3.68 -2.87
C MET A 74 0.34 3.62 -3.98
N GLU A 75 0.22 2.68 -4.92
CA GLU A 75 1.14 2.56 -6.06
C GLU A 75 0.69 3.36 -7.30
N PHE A 76 -0.34 4.20 -7.15
CA PHE A 76 -0.92 5.04 -8.22
C PHE A 76 -1.35 4.23 -9.45
N TYR A 77 -1.84 3.01 -9.27
CA TYR A 77 -2.20 2.11 -10.37
C TYR A 77 -3.15 2.76 -11.38
N GLY A 78 -4.21 3.42 -10.90
CA GLY A 78 -5.18 4.11 -11.78
C GLY A 78 -4.54 5.18 -12.67
N ARG A 79 -3.54 5.92 -12.15
CA ARG A 79 -2.79 6.89 -12.94
C ARG A 79 -1.96 6.19 -14.01
N ARG A 80 -1.25 5.11 -13.66
CA ARG A 80 -0.44 4.32 -14.60
C ARG A 80 -1.29 3.79 -15.75
N VAL A 81 -2.46 3.21 -15.45
CA VAL A 81 -3.38 2.70 -16.48
C VAL A 81 -3.93 3.82 -17.35
N ALA A 82 -4.29 4.97 -16.77
CA ALA A 82 -4.78 6.11 -17.53
C ALA A 82 -3.72 6.68 -18.49
N THR A 83 -2.45 6.75 -18.06
CA THR A 83 -1.34 7.23 -18.91
C THR A 83 -1.04 6.28 -20.07
N LEU A 84 -1.33 4.98 -19.93
CA LEU A 84 -1.16 4.00 -21.01
C LEU A 84 -2.30 3.98 -22.04
N LYS A 85 -3.38 4.76 -21.84
CA LYS A 85 -4.44 4.83 -22.85
C LYS A 85 -3.89 5.55 -24.10
N PRO A 86 -4.02 4.96 -25.29
CA PRO A 86 -3.69 5.66 -26.53
C PRO A 86 -4.60 6.88 -26.67
N LEU A 87 -4.07 7.94 -27.28
CA LEU A 87 -4.86 9.12 -27.63
C LEU A 87 -6.00 8.73 -28.57
N LEU A 88 -7.19 9.29 -28.36
CA LEU A 88 -8.38 9.03 -29.19
C LEU A 88 -8.07 9.37 -30.65
N THR A 89 -8.12 8.36 -31.52
CA THR A 89 -8.09 8.54 -32.98
C THR A 89 -9.38 9.22 -33.45
N GLU A 90 -9.34 9.96 -34.56
CA GLU A 90 -10.49 10.70 -35.14
C GLU A 90 -11.77 9.85 -35.25
N VAL A 91 -11.64 8.55 -35.55
CA VAL A 91 -12.74 7.57 -35.64
C VAL A 91 -13.50 7.37 -34.32
N GLN A 92 -12.85 7.61 -33.18
CA GLN A 92 -13.46 7.46 -31.84
C GLN A 92 -14.04 8.77 -31.29
N LYS A 93 -13.90 9.89 -32.04
CA LYS A 93 -14.43 11.20 -31.66
C LYS A 93 -15.81 11.51 -32.26
N GLN A 94 -16.28 10.70 -33.23
CA GLN A 94 -17.63 10.78 -33.80
C GLN A 94 -18.64 10.07 -32.89
#